data_AF-A0AAU1CTJ0-F1
#
_entry.id   AF-A0AAU1CTJ0-F1
#
_cell.length_a   1.000
_cell.length_b   1.000
_cell.length_c   1.000
_cell.angle_alpha   90.00
_cell.angle_beta   90.00
_cell.angle_gamma   90.00
#
_symmetry.space_group_name_H-M   'P 1'
#
loop_
_entity.id
_entity.type
_entity.pdbx_description
1 polymer ?
#
loop_
_entity_poly.entity_id
_entity_poly.type
_entity_poly.pdbx_seq_one_letter_code
_entity_poly.pdbx_strand_id
1 'polypeptide(L)'
;MRTMRRAGAAALLSAALTFSLTACGGDDGEDKGKEPASSSSAPDKSEDGKSDNATAPTSGDPIANVKGDGGLELAVYSAKRDDGGFLTVDGQFKNPGSEGYTVPVSWNGLEQSVAATGNSFAGMTLVDSKGRKRYYVLRDTDNRPLTTYAYNSYIKPGQTLTFFAQFPAPPTSTTKVALQLPGFPSTTIELS
;
A
#
# COMPACT_ATOMS: atom_id res chain seq x y z
N MET A 1 -35.89 67.02 -26.22
CA MET A 1 -35.77 66.75 -24.77
C MET A 1 -34.30 66.77 -24.38
N ARG A 2 -33.94 67.52 -23.34
CA ARG A 2 -32.58 67.62 -22.76
C ARG A 2 -32.33 66.42 -21.84
N THR A 3 -31.08 65.95 -21.80
CA THR A 3 -30.24 65.62 -20.61
C THR A 3 -28.99 64.87 -21.08
N MET A 4 -27.82 65.52 -21.17
CA MET A 4 -26.79 65.67 -20.11
C MET A 4 -25.97 64.42 -19.79
N ARG A 5 -24.68 64.55 -20.15
CA ARG A 5 -23.42 63.89 -19.77
C ARG A 5 -23.37 63.11 -18.44
N ARG A 6 -22.64 61.98 -18.47
CA ARG A 6 -21.72 61.42 -17.43
C ARG A 6 -20.68 60.59 -18.21
N ALA A 7 -19.40 60.97 -18.39
CA ALA A 7 -18.29 61.12 -17.43
C ALA A 7 -18.14 59.92 -16.48
N GLY A 8 -17.05 59.16 -16.67
CA GLY A 8 -16.60 58.10 -15.76
C GLY A 8 -15.33 57.44 -16.29
N ALA A 9 -14.19 57.82 -15.73
CA ALA A 9 -12.84 57.42 -16.11
C ALA A 9 -12.44 56.02 -15.59
N ALA A 10 -11.31 55.54 -16.14
CA ALA A 10 -10.68 54.24 -15.97
C ALA A 10 -10.23 53.88 -14.53
N ALA A 11 -10.07 52.58 -14.28
CA ALA A 11 -9.07 52.07 -13.34
C ALA A 11 -8.52 50.72 -13.83
N LEU A 12 -7.26 50.71 -14.28
CA LEU A 12 -6.45 49.52 -14.52
C LEU A 12 -5.89 49.07 -13.16
N LEU A 13 -6.27 47.90 -12.68
CA LEU A 13 -5.62 47.28 -11.52
C LEU A 13 -4.47 46.40 -12.00
N SER A 14 -3.26 46.95 -11.98
CA SER A 14 -2.01 46.19 -12.07
C SER A 14 -1.61 45.73 -10.67
N ALA A 15 -1.81 44.46 -10.35
CA ALA A 15 -1.26 43.85 -9.15
C ALA A 15 0.16 43.34 -9.45
N ALA A 16 1.18 44.05 -8.97
CA ALA A 16 2.56 43.57 -8.97
C ALA A 16 2.75 42.67 -7.74
N LEU A 17 2.98 41.37 -7.95
CA LEU A 17 3.47 40.47 -6.91
C LEU A 17 5.00 40.50 -6.92
N THR A 18 5.59 41.08 -5.87
CA THR A 18 7.02 40.97 -5.58
C THR A 18 7.29 39.68 -4.82
N PHE A 19 8.00 38.73 -5.44
CA PHE A 19 8.63 37.60 -4.76
C PHE A 19 10.02 38.00 -4.26
N SER A 20 10.24 37.92 -2.95
CA SER A 20 11.58 37.98 -2.35
C SER A 20 12.10 36.55 -2.21
N LEU A 21 13.03 36.16 -3.08
CA LEU A 21 13.83 34.95 -2.92
C LEU A 21 15.05 35.32 -2.07
N THR A 22 15.11 34.83 -0.83
CA THR A 22 16.35 34.81 -0.07
C THR A 22 17.24 33.69 -0.61
N ALA A 23 18.15 34.08 -1.50
CA ALA A 23 19.29 33.28 -1.88
C ALA A 23 20.32 33.29 -0.73
N CYS A 24 20.62 32.12 -0.18
CA CYS A 24 21.86 31.92 0.57
C CYS A 24 22.75 31.04 -0.31
N GLY A 25 23.66 31.69 -1.02
CA GLY A 25 24.80 31.06 -1.69
C GLY A 25 26.00 31.01 -0.76
N GLY A 26 26.96 30.15 -1.10
CA GLY A 26 28.27 30.09 -0.48
C GLY A 26 29.13 29.03 -1.18
N ASP A 27 29.92 29.50 -2.14
CA ASP A 27 30.90 28.77 -2.95
C ASP A 27 32.31 28.94 -2.37
N ASP A 28 33.12 27.90 -2.59
CA ASP A 28 34.58 27.73 -2.55
C ASP A 28 35.46 28.10 -1.33
N GLY A 29 36.33 27.14 -0.98
CA GLY A 29 37.41 27.24 -0.01
C GLY A 29 38.18 25.93 0.14
N GLU A 30 39.16 25.71 -0.73
CA GLU A 30 40.20 24.66 -0.63
C GLU A 30 40.96 24.74 0.71
N ASP A 31 41.13 23.61 1.41
CA ASP A 31 42.44 23.26 1.97
C ASP A 31 42.60 21.74 2.16
N LYS A 32 43.82 21.30 1.90
CA LYS A 32 44.28 19.92 1.74
C LYS A 32 44.47 19.25 3.10
N GLY A 33 44.08 17.97 3.20
CA GLY A 33 44.39 17.20 4.41
C GLY A 33 44.07 15.71 4.35
N LYS A 34 44.92 14.96 3.63
CA LYS A 34 45.26 13.52 3.83
C LYS A 34 44.14 12.47 3.81
N GLU A 35 44.18 11.64 2.77
CA GLU A 35 43.72 10.25 2.76
C GLU A 35 44.45 9.38 3.83
N PRO A 36 43.92 8.18 4.14
CA PRO A 36 44.24 7.05 3.28
C PRO A 36 42.99 6.36 2.71
N ALA A 37 43.07 6.09 1.41
CA ALA A 37 42.17 5.24 0.66
C ALA A 37 42.08 3.84 1.30
N SER A 38 40.85 3.32 1.41
CA SER A 38 40.60 1.89 1.60
C SER A 38 39.65 1.41 0.51
N SER A 39 40.29 0.79 -0.48
CA SER A 39 39.84 -0.26 -1.39
C SER A 39 38.33 -0.58 -1.46
N SER A 40 37.84 -0.40 -2.68
CA SER A 40 36.80 -1.18 -3.37
C SER A 40 36.62 -2.63 -2.90
N SER A 41 35.36 -3.04 -2.75
CA SER A 41 34.89 -4.39 -3.06
C SER A 41 33.46 -4.30 -3.59
N ALA A 42 33.29 -4.47 -4.89
CA ALA A 42 32.00 -4.77 -5.50
C ALA A 42 31.57 -6.18 -5.03
N PRO A 43 30.28 -6.44 -4.77
CA PRO A 43 29.79 -7.81 -4.72
C PRO A 43 29.62 -8.32 -6.14
N ASP A 44 30.28 -9.44 -6.35
CA ASP A 44 30.30 -10.24 -7.56
C ASP A 44 28.90 -10.69 -7.98
N LYS A 45 28.75 -10.87 -9.29
CA LYS A 45 27.56 -11.40 -9.92
C LYS A 45 27.62 -12.92 -9.75
N SER A 46 26.67 -13.49 -9.03
CA SER A 46 26.42 -14.94 -9.08
C SER A 46 24.92 -15.18 -9.04
N GLU A 47 24.41 -15.60 -10.19
CA GLU A 47 23.14 -16.29 -10.33
C GLU A 47 23.19 -17.58 -9.49
N ASP A 48 22.30 -17.74 -8.52
CA ASP A 48 21.35 -18.85 -8.55
C ASP A 48 20.24 -18.64 -7.51
N GLY A 49 19.02 -18.94 -7.94
CA GLY A 49 17.79 -18.49 -7.30
C GLY A 49 17.44 -19.23 -6.01
N LYS A 50 17.09 -18.44 -4.99
CA LYS A 50 16.03 -18.77 -4.03
C LYS A 50 15.54 -17.49 -3.35
N SER A 51 14.62 -16.77 -3.99
CA SER A 51 13.78 -15.82 -3.26
C SER A 51 12.77 -16.63 -2.46
N ASP A 52 13.20 -17.15 -1.31
CA ASP A 52 12.28 -17.55 -0.26
C ASP A 52 11.68 -16.27 0.32
N ASN A 53 10.46 -15.98 -0.10
CA ASN A 53 9.61 -14.95 0.49
C ASN A 53 9.18 -15.41 1.89
N ALA A 54 10.13 -15.50 2.81
CA ALA A 54 9.90 -15.90 4.18
C ALA A 54 9.61 -14.67 5.04
N THR A 55 8.35 -14.24 5.04
CA THR A 55 7.84 -13.43 6.15
C THR A 55 7.82 -14.31 7.40
N ALA A 56 8.22 -13.76 8.56
CA ALA A 56 8.33 -14.46 9.83
C ALA A 56 7.09 -15.32 10.15
N PRO A 57 7.24 -16.50 10.79
CA PRO A 57 6.12 -17.38 11.08
C PRO A 57 5.11 -16.67 11.98
N THR A 58 3.89 -16.51 11.47
CA THR A 58 2.77 -16.02 12.27
C THR A 58 2.41 -17.09 13.30
N SER A 59 2.84 -16.89 14.55
CA SER A 59 2.57 -17.81 15.65
C SER A 59 1.17 -17.54 16.23
N GLY A 60 0.34 -18.57 16.30
CA GLY A 60 -1.01 -18.53 16.87
C GLY A 60 -2.07 -19.20 15.99
N ASP A 61 -3.25 -19.41 16.57
CA ASP A 61 -4.41 -19.89 15.81
C ASP A 61 -4.99 -18.76 14.94
N PRO A 62 -5.47 -19.05 13.71
CA PRO A 62 -6.08 -18.03 12.88
C PRO A 62 -7.40 -17.54 13.48
N ILE A 63 -7.60 -16.22 13.48
CA ILE A 63 -8.85 -15.56 13.90
C ILE A 63 -9.97 -15.75 12.86
N ALA A 64 -9.61 -16.09 11.62
CA ALA A 64 -10.55 -16.50 10.60
C ALA A 64 -9.87 -17.44 9.58
N ASN A 65 -10.63 -18.41 9.07
CA ASN A 65 -10.20 -19.29 7.99
C ASN A 65 -11.35 -19.44 6.99
N VAL A 66 -11.04 -19.26 5.70
CA VAL A 66 -12.02 -19.26 4.63
C VAL A 66 -11.46 -19.91 3.37
N LYS A 67 -12.30 -20.72 2.70
CA LYS A 67 -12.00 -21.29 1.39
C LYS A 67 -12.48 -20.37 0.27
N GLY A 68 -11.62 -20.16 -0.70
CA GLY A 68 -11.92 -19.40 -1.92
C GLY A 68 -11.94 -20.28 -3.16
N ASP A 69 -11.95 -19.61 -4.31
CA ASP A 69 -11.93 -20.21 -5.63
C ASP A 69 -10.75 -21.17 -5.80
N GLY A 70 -10.96 -22.25 -6.57
CA GLY A 70 -9.93 -23.27 -6.80
C GLY A 70 -9.50 -24.04 -5.56
N GLY A 71 -10.20 -23.89 -4.43
CA GLY A 71 -9.87 -24.56 -3.17
C GLY A 71 -8.73 -23.89 -2.39
N LEU A 72 -8.34 -22.66 -2.76
CA LEU A 72 -7.34 -21.90 -2.02
C LEU A 72 -7.87 -21.56 -0.62
N GLU A 73 -7.03 -21.72 0.39
CA GLU A 73 -7.39 -21.43 1.78
C GLU A 73 -6.76 -20.11 2.22
N LEU A 74 -7.55 -19.19 2.75
CA LEU A 74 -7.10 -17.94 3.38
C LEU A 74 -7.25 -18.08 4.89
N ALA A 75 -6.14 -17.98 5.60
CA ALA A 75 -6.11 -17.87 7.05
C ALA A 75 -5.67 -16.45 7.45
N VAL A 76 -6.47 -15.79 8.28
CA VAL A 76 -6.15 -14.49 8.88
C VAL A 76 -5.74 -14.73 10.31
N TYR A 77 -4.60 -14.20 10.71
CA TYR A 77 -4.04 -14.40 12.05
C TYR A 77 -4.18 -13.17 12.95
N SER A 78 -4.06 -11.98 12.38
CA SER A 78 -4.24 -10.74 13.15
C SER A 78 -4.84 -9.62 12.32
N ALA A 79 -5.54 -8.73 13.02
CA ALA A 79 -6.00 -7.44 12.52
C ALA A 79 -5.81 -6.41 13.64
N LYS A 80 -4.66 -5.74 13.65
CA LYS A 80 -4.19 -4.91 14.76
C LYS A 80 -4.20 -3.44 14.39
N ARG A 81 -4.80 -2.62 15.25
CA ARG A 81 -4.62 -1.16 15.16
C ARG A 81 -3.26 -0.75 15.69
N ASP A 82 -2.75 0.36 15.16
CA ASP A 82 -1.60 1.05 15.72
C ASP A 82 -1.93 2.51 16.10
N ASP A 83 -1.03 3.12 16.86
CA ASP A 83 -1.14 4.52 17.31
C ASP A 83 -0.98 5.53 16.16
N GLY A 84 -0.54 5.07 14.98
CA GLY A 84 -0.47 5.86 13.74
C GLY A 84 -1.83 6.03 13.04
N GLY A 85 -2.88 5.36 13.54
CA GLY A 85 -4.20 5.40 12.94
C GLY A 85 -4.35 4.42 11.77
N PHE A 86 -3.54 3.37 11.73
CA PHE A 86 -3.64 2.29 10.76
C PHE A 86 -4.15 1.00 11.38
N LEU A 87 -4.68 0.13 10.53
CA LEU A 87 -5.03 -1.24 10.85
C LEU A 87 -4.25 -2.15 9.90
N THR A 88 -3.43 -3.04 10.46
CA THR A 88 -2.67 -4.04 9.69
C THR A 88 -3.31 -5.40 9.85
N VAL A 89 -3.63 -6.04 8.72
CA VAL A 89 -4.14 -7.41 8.65
C VAL A 89 -3.02 -8.33 8.19
N ASP A 90 -2.73 -9.37 8.95
CA ASP A 90 -1.72 -10.38 8.61
C ASP A 90 -2.38 -11.75 8.43
N GLY A 91 -1.91 -12.48 7.43
CA GLY A 91 -2.48 -13.76 7.06
C GLY A 91 -1.61 -14.56 6.11
N GLN A 92 -2.19 -15.65 5.61
CA GLN A 92 -1.58 -16.45 4.57
C GLN A 92 -2.64 -17.08 3.67
N PHE A 93 -2.24 -17.32 2.42
CA PHE A 93 -2.92 -18.19 1.49
C PHE A 93 -2.21 -19.54 1.43
N LYS A 94 -2.95 -20.65 1.41
CA LYS A 94 -2.41 -21.99 1.22
C LYS A 94 -3.09 -22.64 0.03
N ASN A 95 -2.32 -23.26 -0.84
CA ASN A 95 -2.84 -24.14 -1.89
C ASN A 95 -2.77 -25.60 -1.39
N PRO A 96 -3.86 -26.19 -0.87
CA PRO A 96 -3.86 -27.57 -0.43
C PRO A 96 -3.98 -28.59 -1.58
N GLY A 97 -4.22 -28.13 -2.81
CA GLY A 97 -4.46 -28.98 -3.97
C GLY A 97 -3.19 -29.64 -4.52
N SER A 98 -3.40 -30.52 -5.51
CA SER A 98 -2.33 -31.19 -6.27
C SER A 98 -1.85 -30.40 -7.49
N GLU A 99 -2.62 -29.38 -7.92
CA GLU A 99 -2.31 -28.49 -9.04
C GLU A 99 -1.91 -27.10 -8.52
N GLY A 100 -1.09 -26.37 -9.27
CA GLY A 100 -0.75 -25.00 -8.90
C GLY A 100 -1.89 -24.02 -9.18
N TYR A 101 -1.92 -22.93 -8.41
CA TYR A 101 -2.95 -21.91 -8.48
C TYR A 101 -2.34 -20.58 -8.95
N THR A 102 -2.85 -20.01 -10.04
CA THR A 102 -2.48 -18.66 -10.48
C THR A 102 -3.43 -17.65 -9.86
N VAL A 103 -2.90 -16.71 -9.10
CA VAL A 103 -3.72 -15.64 -8.50
C VAL A 103 -4.39 -14.79 -9.59
N PRO A 104 -5.65 -14.38 -9.40
CA PRO A 104 -6.32 -13.54 -10.36
C PRO A 104 -5.80 -12.10 -10.30
N VAL A 105 -5.68 -11.45 -11.46
CA VAL A 105 -5.23 -10.04 -11.57
C VAL A 105 -6.10 -9.06 -10.77
N SER A 106 -7.34 -9.44 -10.46
CA SER A 106 -8.26 -8.65 -9.65
C SER A 106 -7.80 -8.44 -8.21
N TRP A 107 -6.87 -9.26 -7.69
CA TRP A 107 -6.24 -9.04 -6.38
C TRP A 107 -5.42 -7.77 -6.32
N ASN A 108 -4.94 -7.28 -7.46
CA ASN A 108 -4.22 -6.01 -7.57
C ASN A 108 -5.15 -4.78 -7.46
N GLY A 109 -6.46 -5.00 -7.35
CA GLY A 109 -7.47 -3.94 -7.43
C GLY A 109 -7.80 -3.55 -8.89
N LEU A 110 -8.80 -2.68 -9.03
CA LEU A 110 -9.31 -2.25 -10.34
C LEU A 110 -8.79 -0.86 -10.75
N GLU A 111 -8.16 -0.12 -9.83
CA GLU A 111 -7.59 1.18 -10.14
C GLU A 111 -6.30 1.00 -10.96
N GLN A 112 -6.27 1.58 -12.15
CA GLN A 112 -5.20 1.35 -13.14
C GLN A 112 -3.81 1.72 -12.61
N SER A 113 -3.68 2.83 -11.89
CA SER A 113 -2.41 3.30 -11.31
C SER A 113 -1.86 2.32 -10.27
N VAL A 114 -2.73 1.75 -9.43
CA VAL A 114 -2.37 0.79 -8.39
C VAL A 114 -2.06 -0.58 -9.02
N ALA A 115 -2.91 -1.06 -9.92
CA ALA A 115 -2.73 -2.34 -10.59
C ALA A 115 -1.45 -2.39 -11.43
N ALA A 116 -1.02 -1.24 -11.99
CA ALA A 116 0.24 -1.11 -12.73
C ALA A 116 1.49 -1.30 -11.86
N THR A 117 1.38 -1.22 -10.53
CA THR A 117 2.52 -1.43 -9.62
C THR A 117 2.90 -2.92 -9.45
N GLY A 118 2.11 -3.83 -10.02
CA GLY A 118 2.37 -5.26 -10.07
C GLY A 118 1.49 -6.07 -9.10
N ASN A 119 1.89 -7.32 -8.90
CA ASN A 119 1.16 -8.24 -8.03
C ASN A 119 1.10 -7.69 -6.61
N SER A 120 -0.10 -7.55 -6.07
CA SER A 120 -0.37 -7.03 -4.72
C SER A 120 -1.68 -7.60 -4.18
N PHE A 121 -2.09 -7.14 -3.00
CA PHE A 121 -3.41 -7.41 -2.43
C PHE A 121 -4.26 -6.15 -2.30
N ALA A 122 -4.06 -5.14 -3.16
CA ALA A 122 -4.81 -3.88 -3.10
C ALA A 122 -6.31 -4.02 -3.36
N GLY A 123 -6.74 -5.11 -4.00
CA GLY A 123 -8.15 -5.47 -4.18
C GLY A 123 -8.85 -5.90 -2.88
N MET A 124 -8.10 -6.06 -1.78
CA MET A 124 -8.64 -6.36 -0.46
C MET A 124 -9.36 -5.14 0.12
N THR A 125 -10.51 -5.36 0.75
CA THR A 125 -11.25 -4.29 1.44
C THR A 125 -11.80 -4.78 2.77
N LEU A 126 -12.03 -3.82 3.67
CA LEU A 126 -12.72 -4.06 4.95
C LEU A 126 -14.04 -3.30 4.94
N VAL A 127 -15.11 -3.95 5.40
CA VAL A 127 -16.43 -3.33 5.51
C VAL A 127 -16.85 -3.29 6.98
N ASP A 128 -16.98 -2.08 7.51
CA ASP A 128 -17.66 -1.81 8.77
C ASP A 128 -19.13 -1.49 8.46
N SER A 129 -20.00 -2.49 8.59
CA SER A 129 -21.42 -2.32 8.33
C SER A 129 -22.10 -1.39 9.35
N LYS A 130 -21.61 -1.32 10.59
CA LYS A 130 -22.19 -0.47 11.64
C LYS A 130 -21.86 1.00 11.39
N GLY A 131 -20.60 1.29 11.07
CA GLY A 131 -20.14 2.62 10.67
C GLY A 131 -20.52 3.00 9.23
N ARG A 132 -21.04 2.05 8.45
CA ARG A 132 -21.39 2.20 7.02
C ARG A 132 -20.19 2.67 6.18
N LYS A 133 -19.01 2.12 6.48
CA LYS A 133 -17.76 2.47 5.80
C LYS A 133 -17.13 1.24 5.17
N ARG A 134 -16.56 1.45 3.98
CA ARG A 134 -15.63 0.52 3.34
C ARG A 134 -14.24 1.16 3.35
N TYR A 135 -13.25 0.39 3.78
CA TYR A 135 -11.85 0.77 3.83
C TYR A 135 -11.09 0.00 2.74
N TYR A 136 -10.21 0.71 2.06
CA TYR A 136 -9.34 0.16 1.02
C TYR A 136 -7.90 0.14 1.55
N VAL A 137 -7.08 -0.73 0.96
CA VAL A 137 -5.64 -0.77 1.27
C VAL A 137 -5.03 0.60 1.00
N LEU A 138 -4.20 1.07 1.93
CA LEU A 138 -3.47 2.34 1.81
C LEU A 138 -2.46 2.28 0.67
N ARG A 139 -2.00 3.44 0.21
CA ARG A 139 -0.97 3.55 -0.82
C ARG A 139 0.04 4.64 -0.48
N ASP A 140 1.24 4.50 -1.00
CA ASP A 140 2.25 5.56 -0.97
C ASP A 140 2.04 6.60 -2.10
N THR A 141 2.97 7.55 -2.21
CA THR A 141 2.95 8.61 -3.22
C THR A 141 3.19 8.12 -4.65
N ASP A 142 3.72 6.90 -4.81
CA ASP A 142 3.99 6.26 -6.09
C ASP A 142 2.87 5.29 -6.49
N ASN A 143 1.74 5.33 -5.80
CA ASN A 143 0.59 4.42 -5.92
C ASN A 143 0.87 2.97 -5.53
N ARG A 144 1.99 2.66 -4.88
CA ARG A 144 2.24 1.30 -4.40
C ARG A 144 1.34 1.04 -3.20
N PRO A 145 0.57 -0.05 -3.21
CA PRO A 145 -0.29 -0.38 -2.10
C PRO A 145 0.56 -0.85 -0.90
N LEU A 146 0.17 -0.46 0.32
CA LEU A 146 0.81 -0.87 1.57
C LEU A 146 0.35 -2.27 1.98
N THR A 147 0.89 -3.24 1.27
CA THR A 147 0.58 -4.67 1.38
C THR A 147 1.80 -5.46 0.93
N THR A 148 1.84 -6.76 1.19
CA THR A 148 2.78 -7.64 0.47
C THR A 148 2.56 -7.47 -1.05
N TYR A 149 3.65 -7.20 -1.77
CA TYR A 149 3.64 -6.89 -3.19
C TYR A 149 4.79 -7.61 -3.92
N ALA A 150 4.79 -7.56 -5.24
CA ALA A 150 5.77 -8.20 -6.12
C ALA A 150 5.96 -9.71 -5.84
N TYR A 151 4.94 -10.37 -5.29
CA TYR A 151 4.96 -11.81 -5.06
C TYR A 151 4.77 -12.59 -6.37
N ASN A 152 5.23 -13.84 -6.39
CA ASN A 152 4.99 -14.74 -7.52
C ASN A 152 3.50 -15.08 -7.61
N SER A 153 2.87 -14.79 -8.76
CA SER A 153 1.44 -15.03 -8.97
C SER A 153 1.06 -16.51 -9.00
N TYR A 154 2.03 -17.43 -9.09
CA TYR A 154 1.78 -18.87 -9.12
C TYR A 154 2.12 -19.52 -7.78
N ILE A 155 1.09 -20.02 -7.09
CA ILE A 155 1.19 -20.75 -5.82
C ILE A 155 1.21 -22.25 -6.14
N LYS A 156 2.37 -22.89 -6.00
CA LYS A 156 2.54 -24.33 -6.25
C LYS A 156 1.69 -25.20 -5.29
N PRO A 157 1.42 -26.46 -5.64
CA PRO A 157 0.80 -27.43 -4.73
C PRO A 157 1.48 -27.45 -3.35
N GLY A 158 0.68 -27.42 -2.29
CA GLY A 158 1.15 -27.45 -0.90
C GLY A 158 1.85 -26.19 -0.40
N GLN A 159 2.07 -25.18 -1.25
CA GLN A 159 2.76 -23.96 -0.85
C GLN A 159 1.84 -22.95 -0.15
N THR A 160 2.49 -22.08 0.60
CA THR A 160 1.88 -20.98 1.33
C THR A 160 2.44 -19.65 0.85
N LEU A 161 1.57 -18.65 0.71
CA LEU A 161 1.91 -17.26 0.45
C LEU A 161 1.44 -16.42 1.64
N THR A 162 2.37 -15.97 2.47
CA THR A 162 2.08 -15.03 3.57
C THR A 162 1.81 -13.64 3.04
N PHE A 163 0.94 -12.89 3.70
CA PHE A 163 0.67 -11.50 3.36
C PHE A 163 0.47 -10.63 4.59
N PHE A 164 0.72 -9.34 4.42
CA PHE A 164 0.13 -8.27 5.21
C PHE A 164 -0.63 -7.30 4.31
N ALA A 165 -1.62 -6.59 4.83
CA ALA A 165 -2.27 -5.45 4.16
C ALA A 165 -2.68 -4.38 5.18
N GLN A 166 -2.38 -3.12 4.89
CA GLN A 166 -2.63 -1.99 5.79
C GLN A 166 -3.77 -1.10 5.30
N PHE A 167 -4.64 -0.72 6.22
CA PHE A 167 -5.85 0.07 5.99
C PHE A 167 -5.86 1.30 6.91
N PRO A 168 -6.64 2.35 6.61
CA PRO A 168 -7.02 3.32 7.62
C PRO A 168 -7.74 2.60 8.78
N ALA A 169 -7.39 2.92 10.03
CA ALA A 169 -8.02 2.29 11.17
C ALA A 169 -9.51 2.66 11.26
N PRO A 170 -10.42 1.67 11.38
CA PRO A 170 -11.79 1.95 11.79
C PRO A 170 -11.82 2.55 13.21
N PRO A 171 -12.87 3.32 13.57
CA PRO A 171 -13.02 3.87 14.92
C PRO A 171 -12.84 2.80 16.00
N THR A 172 -12.36 3.19 17.19
CA THR A 172 -12.11 2.26 18.32
C THR A 172 -13.37 1.50 18.78
N SER A 173 -14.57 2.07 18.52
CA SER A 173 -15.86 1.41 18.76
C SER A 173 -16.16 0.25 17.79
N THR A 174 -15.42 0.12 16.69
CA THR A 174 -15.57 -0.95 15.71
C THR A 174 -14.77 -2.17 16.15
N THR A 175 -15.42 -3.21 16.62
CA THR A 175 -14.71 -4.43 17.08
C THR A 175 -14.62 -5.52 16.03
N LYS A 176 -15.40 -5.43 14.95
CA LYS A 176 -15.43 -6.41 13.86
C LYS A 176 -15.62 -5.71 12.52
N VAL A 177 -15.01 -6.27 11.48
CA VAL A 177 -15.20 -5.85 10.08
C VAL A 177 -15.32 -7.09 9.21
N ALA A 178 -15.94 -6.95 8.05
CA ALA A 178 -15.94 -7.98 7.02
C ALA A 178 -14.77 -7.76 6.07
N LEU A 179 -13.85 -8.72 6.03
CA LEU A 179 -12.77 -8.80 5.05
C LEU A 179 -13.32 -9.32 3.71
N GLN A 180 -12.96 -8.64 2.62
CA GLN A 180 -13.34 -9.00 1.27
C GLN A 180 -12.10 -9.02 0.38
N LEU A 181 -11.96 -10.09 -0.40
CA LEU A 181 -10.95 -10.25 -1.45
C LEU A 181 -11.61 -10.97 -2.63
N PRO A 182 -11.36 -10.59 -3.89
CA PRO A 182 -11.93 -11.28 -5.04
C PRO A 182 -11.63 -12.78 -5.02
N GLY A 183 -12.63 -13.61 -5.30
CA GLY A 183 -12.54 -15.07 -5.25
C GLY A 183 -12.64 -15.68 -3.85
N PHE A 184 -12.92 -14.89 -2.82
CA PHE A 184 -13.25 -15.38 -1.48
C PHE A 184 -14.62 -14.86 -1.03
N PRO A 185 -15.38 -15.65 -0.25
CA PRO A 185 -16.56 -15.13 0.41
C PRO A 185 -16.17 -14.13 1.50
N SER A 186 -17.04 -13.15 1.72
CA SER A 186 -16.86 -12.13 2.76
C SER A 186 -16.74 -12.80 4.13
N THR A 187 -15.68 -12.49 4.88
CA THR A 187 -15.37 -13.15 6.15
C THR A 187 -15.27 -12.14 7.28
N THR A 188 -15.94 -12.37 8.40
CA THR A 188 -15.86 -11.46 9.56
C THR A 188 -14.59 -11.73 10.33
N ILE A 189 -13.82 -10.67 10.61
CA ILE A 189 -12.62 -10.71 11.45
C ILE A 189 -12.80 -9.77 12.65
N GLU A 190 -12.27 -10.19 13.80
CA GLU A 190 -12.21 -9.35 14.99
C GLU A 190 -10.99 -8.44 14.95
N LEU A 191 -11.15 -7.22 15.45
CA LEU A 191 -10.08 -6.22 15.52
C LEU A 191 -9.54 -6.15 16.95
N SER A 192 -8.21 -6.13 17.08
CA SER A 192 -7.49 -5.91 18.34
C SER A 192 -6.88 -4.51 18.38
#